data_AF-A0A0U2ZNE4-F1
#
_entry.id   AF-A0A0U2ZNE4-F1
#
_cell.length_a   1.000
_cell.length_b   1.000
_cell.length_c   1.000
_cell.angle_alpha   90.00
_cell.angle_beta   90.00
_cell.angle_gamma   90.00
#
_symmetry.space_group_name_H-M   'P 1'
#
loop_
_entity.id
_entity.type
_entity.pdbx_description
1 polymer ?
#
loop_
_entity_poly.entity_id
_entity_poly.type
_entity_poly.pdbx_seq_one_letter_code
_entity_poly.pdbx_strand_id
1 'polypeptide(L)'
;MEVGIEALPSPTHLLLFGGVLLIFSSPLRSAWSSTEPGSRTPTLRAFLPTLLSLVATVSACTFLGGYFWALLDYNHVAWRIATLSGMSRRMSQELGITGILLTNILLIAPLLYALRRWLLPFGSITILFTLNTILMNGFDNFEKRETILAALLAGLIADGFVRWLRPTPDRPTALRLFAFLTPLVFWTLFFAEEQLRWGVGWSPEFWAGAIFLAAFSGVGLSLLVAPPAVPAEVQ
;
A
#
# COMPACT_ATOMS: atom_id res chain seq x y z
N MET A 1 2.54 28.24 16.32
CA MET A 1 2.20 26.88 15.85
C MET A 1 1.08 27.05 14.84
N GLU A 2 1.28 26.62 13.61
CA GLU A 2 0.17 26.47 12.66
C GLU A 2 -0.65 25.26 13.15
N VAL A 3 -1.87 25.48 13.61
CA VAL A 3 -2.75 24.44 14.16
C VAL A 3 -3.93 24.30 13.20
N GLY A 4 -4.13 23.08 12.67
CA GLY A 4 -5.25 22.77 11.77
C GLY A 4 -4.83 21.94 10.55
N ILE A 5 -5.83 21.50 9.76
CA ILE A 5 -5.66 20.72 8.51
C ILE A 5 -4.81 21.45 7.45
N GLU A 6 -4.71 22.77 7.56
CA GLU A 6 -3.97 23.65 6.64
C GLU A 6 -2.44 23.60 6.86
N ALA A 7 -1.98 23.10 8.01
CA ALA A 7 -0.55 23.03 8.31
C ALA A 7 0.18 21.99 7.43
N LEU A 8 -0.44 20.83 7.16
CA LEU A 8 0.17 19.77 6.35
C LEU A 8 0.43 20.16 4.87
N PRO A 9 -0.49 20.82 4.15
CA PRO A 9 -0.23 21.27 2.77
C PRO A 9 0.60 22.56 2.70
N SER A 10 1.04 23.16 3.82
CA SER A 10 1.76 24.43 3.76
C SER A 10 3.12 24.25 3.05
N PRO A 11 3.56 25.23 2.24
CA PRO A 11 4.78 25.10 1.43
C PRO A 11 6.03 24.73 2.22
N THR A 12 6.13 25.19 3.47
CA THR A 12 7.25 24.90 4.38
C THR A 12 7.24 23.45 4.85
N HIS A 13 6.08 22.90 5.22
CA HIS A 13 5.94 21.48 5.56
C HIS A 13 6.24 20.60 4.35
N LEU A 14 5.73 20.94 3.17
CA LEU A 14 6.03 20.19 1.94
C LEU A 14 7.52 20.19 1.60
N LEU A 15 8.23 21.30 1.82
CA LEU A 15 9.68 21.36 1.63
C LEU A 15 10.44 20.51 2.64
N LEU A 16 10.06 20.57 3.93
CA LEU A 16 10.63 19.71 4.98
C LEU A 16 10.39 18.23 4.65
N PHE A 17 9.17 17.87 4.26
CA PHE A 17 8.82 16.51 3.84
C PHE A 17 9.58 16.06 2.62
N GLY A 18 9.79 16.94 1.63
CA GLY A 18 10.66 16.66 0.49
C GLY A 18 12.08 16.29 0.94
N GLY A 19 12.65 17.03 1.89
CA GLY A 19 13.93 16.70 2.51
C GLY A 19 13.93 15.33 3.21
N VAL A 20 12.90 15.05 4.01
CA VAL A 20 12.72 13.75 4.68
C VAL A 20 12.64 12.60 3.68
N LEU A 21 11.87 12.75 2.60
CA LEU A 21 11.74 11.74 1.56
C LEU A 21 13.08 11.49 0.86
N LEU A 22 13.86 12.53 0.57
CA LEU A 22 15.20 12.39 -0.02
C LEU A 22 16.16 11.62 0.89
N ILE A 23 16.13 11.88 2.20
CA ILE A 23 16.93 11.19 3.22
C ILE A 23 16.50 9.73 3.32
N PHE A 24 15.22 9.47 3.56
CA PHE A 24 14.69 8.12 3.76
C PHE A 24 14.86 7.22 2.56
N SER A 25 14.77 7.76 1.34
CA SER A 25 14.96 6.98 0.10
C SER A 25 16.42 6.83 -0.34
N SER A 26 17.39 7.42 0.38
CA SER A 26 18.81 7.37 0.00
C SER A 26 19.38 5.93 -0.03
N PRO A 27 19.20 5.07 1.00
CA PRO A 27 19.66 3.69 0.93
C PRO A 27 18.99 2.88 -0.19
N LEU A 28 17.70 3.13 -0.46
CA LEU A 28 16.98 2.52 -1.57
C LEU A 28 17.61 2.87 -2.93
N ARG A 29 17.91 4.15 -3.17
CA ARG A 29 18.59 4.59 -4.41
C ARG A 29 19.99 4.02 -4.54
N SER A 30 20.76 4.01 -3.46
CA SER A 30 22.13 3.45 -3.43
C SER A 30 22.13 1.96 -3.79
N ALA A 31 21.24 1.18 -3.17
CA ALA A 31 21.08 -0.24 -3.48
C ALA A 31 20.62 -0.48 -4.92
N TRP A 32 19.76 0.40 -5.46
CA TRP A 32 19.28 0.30 -6.84
C TRP A 32 20.43 0.37 -7.86
N SER A 33 21.39 1.27 -7.63
CA SER A 33 22.58 1.46 -8.47
C SER A 33 23.68 0.41 -8.27
N SER A 34 23.56 -0.48 -7.28
CA SER A 34 24.57 -1.51 -7.03
C SER A 34 24.65 -2.51 -8.19
N THR A 35 25.87 -2.81 -8.63
CA THR A 35 26.21 -3.79 -9.68
C THR A 35 26.75 -5.11 -9.12
N GLU A 36 26.71 -5.29 -7.79
CA GLU A 36 27.21 -6.49 -7.13
C GLU A 36 26.52 -7.77 -7.65
N PRO A 37 27.26 -8.84 -7.96
CA PRO A 37 26.69 -10.13 -8.36
C PRO A 37 25.68 -10.64 -7.32
N GLY A 38 24.55 -11.20 -7.79
CA GLY A 38 23.50 -11.72 -6.90
C GLY A 38 22.61 -10.66 -6.23
N SER A 39 22.86 -9.37 -6.48
CA SER A 39 22.06 -8.26 -5.93
C SER A 39 20.59 -8.24 -6.38
N ARG A 40 20.14 -9.12 -7.29
CA ARG A 40 18.73 -9.26 -7.72
C ARG A 40 17.91 -10.18 -6.81
N THR A 41 18.55 -11.08 -6.07
CA THR A 41 17.89 -12.06 -5.18
C THR A 41 18.55 -12.01 -3.80
N PRO A 42 18.48 -10.87 -3.10
CA PRO A 42 19.17 -10.70 -1.82
C PRO A 42 18.53 -11.57 -0.73
N THR A 43 19.31 -11.94 0.29
CA THR A 43 18.74 -12.47 1.53
C THR A 43 18.03 -11.36 2.30
N LEU A 44 17.08 -11.71 3.18
CA LEU A 44 16.37 -10.69 3.97
C LEU A 44 17.33 -9.82 4.79
N ARG A 45 18.38 -10.41 5.38
CA ARG A 45 19.40 -9.66 6.15
C ARG A 45 20.15 -8.65 5.29
N ALA A 46 20.58 -9.06 4.09
CA ALA A 46 21.28 -8.17 3.16
C ALA A 46 20.35 -7.08 2.61
N PHE A 47 19.06 -7.38 2.44
CA PHE A 47 18.06 -6.44 1.94
C PHE A 47 17.51 -5.49 3.00
N LEU A 48 17.73 -5.77 4.29
CA LEU A 48 17.10 -5.05 5.40
C LEU A 48 17.31 -3.52 5.35
N PRO A 49 18.50 -2.97 5.07
CA PRO A 49 18.66 -1.51 4.98
C PRO A 49 17.82 -0.88 3.86
N THR A 50 17.76 -1.53 2.69
CA THR A 50 16.93 -1.12 1.56
C THR A 50 15.44 -1.22 1.89
N LEU A 51 15.06 -2.31 2.56
CA LEU A 51 13.68 -2.53 3.00
C LEU A 51 13.24 -1.47 4.02
N LEU A 52 14.03 -1.19 5.05
CA LEU A 52 13.70 -0.16 6.04
C LEU A 52 13.63 1.23 5.42
N SER A 53 14.50 1.54 4.46
CA SER A 53 14.44 2.75 3.65
C SER A 53 13.13 2.85 2.86
N LEU A 54 12.70 1.74 2.23
CA LEU A 54 11.43 1.66 1.54
C LEU A 54 10.25 1.85 2.51
N VAL A 55 10.23 1.14 3.64
CA VAL A 55 9.18 1.27 4.67
C VAL A 55 9.09 2.70 5.20
N ALA A 56 10.22 3.32 5.54
CA ALA A 56 10.26 4.70 6.03
C ALA A 56 9.72 5.69 4.99
N THR A 57 10.10 5.52 3.72
CA THR A 57 9.60 6.35 2.60
C THR A 57 8.09 6.17 2.42
N VAL A 58 7.61 4.92 2.40
CA VAL A 58 6.17 4.61 2.26
C VAL A 58 5.39 5.14 3.46
N SER A 59 5.91 4.99 4.67
CA SER A 59 5.25 5.47 5.89
C SER A 59 5.19 7.00 5.93
N ALA A 60 6.23 7.69 5.47
CA ALA A 60 6.22 9.15 5.34
C ALA A 60 5.19 9.63 4.30
N CYS A 61 5.09 8.95 3.15
CA CYS A 61 4.05 9.24 2.15
C CYS A 61 2.64 8.93 2.69
N THR A 62 2.49 7.83 3.42
CA THR A 62 1.20 7.43 4.02
C THR A 62 0.79 8.42 5.10
N PHE A 63 1.74 8.90 5.91
CA PHE A 63 1.50 9.94 6.89
C PHE A 63 0.99 11.23 6.24
N LEU A 64 1.66 11.72 5.19
CA LEU A 64 1.20 12.90 4.44
C LEU A 64 -0.19 12.69 3.82
N GLY A 65 -0.45 11.48 3.33
CA GLY A 65 -1.75 11.07 2.79
C GLY A 65 -2.76 10.64 3.87
N GLY A 66 -2.46 10.81 5.17
CA GLY A 66 -3.20 10.20 6.28
C GLY A 66 -4.69 10.54 6.29
N TYR A 67 -5.07 11.68 5.73
CA TYR A 67 -6.47 12.08 5.49
C TYR A 67 -7.31 11.05 4.73
N PHE A 68 -6.66 10.22 3.91
CA PHE A 68 -7.27 9.21 3.05
C PHE A 68 -6.85 7.78 3.42
N TRP A 69 -6.13 7.61 4.54
CA TRP A 69 -5.71 6.28 4.97
C TRP A 69 -6.92 5.47 5.45
N ALA A 70 -7.34 4.52 4.63
CA ALA A 70 -8.62 3.83 4.79
C ALA A 70 -8.69 2.92 6.02
N LEU A 71 -7.54 2.48 6.56
CA LEU A 71 -7.51 1.61 7.73
C LEU A 71 -7.78 2.36 9.04
N LEU A 72 -7.72 3.71 9.06
CA LEU A 72 -7.98 4.47 10.28
C LEU A 72 -9.46 4.86 10.44
N ASP A 73 -10.24 5.25 9.41
CA ASP A 73 -11.53 5.90 9.74
C ASP A 73 -12.75 5.74 8.80
N TYR A 74 -12.65 5.09 7.64
CA TYR A 74 -13.74 5.22 6.65
C TYR A 74 -14.83 4.12 6.62
N ASN A 75 -14.72 3.04 7.39
CA ASN A 75 -15.72 1.94 7.29
C ASN A 75 -16.61 1.82 8.53
N HIS A 76 -16.05 1.99 9.74
CA HIS A 76 -16.82 1.95 10.99
C HIS A 76 -17.56 3.23 11.32
N VAL A 77 -16.90 4.35 11.10
CA VAL A 77 -17.38 5.64 11.57
C VAL A 77 -18.16 6.35 10.46
N ALA A 78 -17.88 6.05 9.19
CA ALA A 78 -18.67 6.52 8.04
C ALA A 78 -20.19 6.40 8.21
N TRP A 79 -20.72 5.28 8.70
CA TRP A 79 -22.16 5.18 8.94
C TRP A 79 -22.60 5.98 10.17
N ARG A 80 -21.86 5.94 11.29
CA ARG A 80 -22.21 6.67 12.52
C ARG A 80 -22.09 8.18 12.34
N ILE A 81 -20.98 8.66 11.79
CA ILE A 81 -20.77 10.05 11.38
C ILE A 81 -21.74 10.43 10.27
N ALA A 82 -22.02 9.64 9.22
CA ALA A 82 -23.04 10.02 8.23
C ALA A 82 -24.41 10.26 8.88
N THR A 83 -24.76 9.43 9.86
CA THR A 83 -26.02 9.58 10.60
C THR A 83 -26.01 10.77 11.58
N LEU A 84 -24.86 11.07 12.19
CA LEU A 84 -24.71 12.12 13.21
C LEU A 84 -24.30 13.50 12.64
N SER A 85 -23.70 13.56 11.46
CA SER A 85 -23.13 14.76 10.81
C SER A 85 -23.96 15.27 9.62
N GLY A 86 -25.01 14.55 9.22
CA GLY A 86 -25.80 14.89 8.02
C GLY A 86 -25.08 14.61 6.69
N MET A 87 -23.90 13.97 6.70
CA MET A 87 -23.21 13.56 5.48
C MET A 87 -24.04 12.50 4.73
N SER A 88 -24.29 12.74 3.44
CA SER A 88 -25.04 11.79 2.63
C SER A 88 -24.31 10.44 2.53
N ARG A 89 -25.08 9.34 2.52
CA ARG A 89 -24.55 7.97 2.32
C ARG A 89 -23.64 7.88 1.09
N ARG A 90 -24.01 8.58 0.02
CA ARG A 90 -23.25 8.67 -1.23
C ARG A 90 -21.86 9.27 -1.02
N MET A 91 -21.76 10.43 -0.36
CA MET A 91 -20.48 11.09 -0.09
C MET A 91 -19.56 10.19 0.73
N SER A 92 -20.10 9.53 1.76
CA SER A 92 -19.35 8.59 2.59
C SER A 92 -18.80 7.40 1.79
N GLN A 93 -19.61 6.85 0.88
CA GLN A 93 -19.19 5.78 -0.03
C GLN A 93 -18.10 6.22 -1.01
N GLU A 94 -18.22 7.42 -1.59
CA GLU A 94 -17.23 8.00 -2.51
C GLU A 94 -15.88 8.25 -1.80
N LEU A 95 -15.90 8.81 -0.58
CA LEU A 95 -14.69 9.00 0.24
C LEU A 95 -14.05 7.67 0.65
N GLY A 96 -14.87 6.68 1.02
CA GLY A 96 -14.37 5.36 1.39
C GLY A 96 -13.67 4.64 0.24
N ILE A 97 -14.27 4.62 -0.97
CA ILE A 97 -13.61 4.08 -2.16
C ILE A 97 -12.31 4.83 -2.45
N THR A 98 -12.34 6.16 -2.36
CA THR A 98 -11.15 7.00 -2.61
C THR A 98 -10.02 6.66 -1.64
N GLY A 99 -10.33 6.54 -0.35
CA GLY A 99 -9.35 6.14 0.66
C GLY A 99 -8.78 4.75 0.41
N ILE A 100 -9.63 3.78 0.04
CA ILE A 100 -9.20 2.42 -0.30
C ILE A 100 -8.22 2.45 -1.48
N LEU A 101 -8.55 3.16 -2.56
CA LEU A 101 -7.69 3.22 -3.74
C LEU A 101 -6.37 3.95 -3.48
N LEU A 102 -6.40 5.06 -2.74
CA LEU A 102 -5.18 5.79 -2.38
C LEU A 102 -4.27 4.98 -1.46
N THR A 103 -4.86 4.34 -0.44
CA THR A 103 -4.15 3.38 0.43
C THR A 103 -3.55 2.24 -0.39
N ASN A 104 -4.31 1.70 -1.34
CA ASN A 104 -3.85 0.63 -2.20
C ASN A 104 -2.65 1.07 -3.06
N ILE A 105 -2.71 2.25 -3.67
CA ILE A 105 -1.59 2.79 -4.46
C ILE A 105 -0.35 2.98 -3.58
N LEU A 106 -0.52 3.56 -2.38
CA LEU A 106 0.58 3.80 -1.43
C LEU A 106 1.28 2.51 -0.99
N LEU A 107 0.56 1.39 -0.91
CA LEU A 107 1.13 0.09 -0.53
C LEU A 107 1.65 -0.70 -1.74
N ILE A 108 0.91 -0.74 -2.85
CA ILE A 108 1.20 -1.63 -3.98
C ILE A 108 2.20 -1.02 -4.97
N ALA A 109 2.14 0.28 -5.26
CA ALA A 109 3.10 0.93 -6.15
C ALA A 109 4.57 0.76 -5.72
N PRO A 110 4.97 1.03 -4.46
CA PRO A 110 6.35 0.82 -4.02
C PRO A 110 6.78 -0.65 -4.05
N LEU A 111 5.86 -1.59 -3.80
CA LEU A 111 6.14 -3.02 -3.94
C LEU A 111 6.45 -3.40 -5.39
N LEU A 112 5.62 -2.98 -6.34
CA LEU A 112 5.86 -3.24 -7.76
C LEU A 112 7.12 -2.53 -8.26
N TYR A 113 7.40 -1.33 -7.77
CA TYR A 113 8.65 -0.63 -8.03
C TYR A 113 9.87 -1.44 -7.55
N ALA A 114 9.83 -1.96 -6.32
CA ALA A 114 10.92 -2.79 -5.80
C ALA A 114 11.08 -4.11 -6.59
N LEU A 115 9.96 -4.75 -6.98
CA LEU A 115 9.95 -5.97 -7.79
C LEU A 115 10.54 -5.80 -9.19
N ARG A 116 10.65 -4.55 -9.69
CA ARG A 116 11.33 -4.26 -10.94
C ARG A 116 12.84 -4.53 -10.87
N ARG A 117 13.44 -4.43 -9.68
CA ARG A 117 14.89 -4.57 -9.48
C ARG A 117 15.28 -5.80 -8.68
N TRP A 118 14.41 -6.26 -7.77
CA TRP A 118 14.69 -7.36 -6.85
C TRP A 118 13.56 -8.37 -6.84
N LEU A 119 13.89 -9.66 -6.83
CA LEU A 119 12.96 -10.65 -6.31
C LEU A 119 12.99 -10.56 -4.78
N LEU A 120 11.94 -10.00 -4.20
CA LEU A 120 11.91 -9.67 -2.78
C LEU A 120 12.12 -10.93 -1.90
N PRO A 121 13.00 -10.89 -0.89
CA PRO A 121 13.12 -11.98 0.06
C PRO A 121 11.87 -12.07 0.93
N PHE A 122 11.45 -13.28 1.26
CA PHE A 122 10.31 -13.53 2.13
C PHE A 122 10.43 -12.76 3.45
N GLY A 123 9.31 -12.14 3.85
CA GLY A 123 9.21 -11.26 5.01
C GLY A 123 9.27 -9.78 4.62
N SER A 124 9.69 -9.46 3.39
CA SER A 124 9.80 -8.06 2.95
C SER A 124 8.43 -7.38 2.85
N ILE A 125 7.43 -8.08 2.30
CA ILE A 125 6.08 -7.52 2.17
C ILE A 125 5.40 -7.49 3.53
N THR A 126 5.58 -8.54 4.33
CA THR A 126 5.12 -8.60 5.72
C THR A 126 5.63 -7.42 6.53
N ILE A 127 6.94 -7.15 6.50
CA ILE A 127 7.54 -6.02 7.22
C ILE A 127 6.98 -4.70 6.72
N LEU A 128 6.85 -4.52 5.40
CA LEU A 128 6.33 -3.27 4.84
C LEU A 128 4.89 -3.00 5.27
N PHE A 129 3.98 -3.97 5.08
CA PHE A 129 2.58 -3.80 5.45
C PHE A 129 2.42 -3.63 6.97
N THR A 130 3.10 -4.46 7.76
CA THR A 130 2.94 -4.46 9.21
C THR A 130 3.53 -3.20 9.85
N LEU A 131 4.77 -2.82 9.52
CA LEU A 131 5.38 -1.63 10.09
C LEU A 131 4.68 -0.36 9.66
N ASN A 132 4.28 -0.25 8.39
CA ASN A 132 3.48 0.90 7.95
C ASN A 132 2.17 0.99 8.74
N THR A 133 1.45 -0.13 8.90
CA THR A 133 0.19 -0.16 9.65
C THR A 133 0.37 0.14 11.14
N ILE A 134 1.46 -0.34 11.77
CA ILE A 134 1.81 0.00 13.16
C ILE A 134 2.07 1.50 13.30
N LEU A 135 2.88 2.07 12.41
CA LEU A 135 3.19 3.50 12.44
C LEU A 135 1.93 4.35 12.26
N MET A 136 1.04 3.96 11.34
CA MET A 136 -0.22 4.68 11.14
C MET A 136 -1.15 4.56 12.35
N ASN A 137 -1.25 3.38 12.97
CA ASN A 137 -2.04 3.19 14.20
C ASN A 137 -1.51 4.00 15.40
N GLY A 138 -0.21 4.29 15.43
CA GLY A 138 0.39 5.14 16.47
C GLY A 138 -0.19 6.56 16.52
N PHE A 139 -0.73 7.08 15.41
CA PHE A 139 -1.36 8.40 15.37
C PHE A 139 -2.78 8.41 15.94
N ASP A 140 -3.43 7.26 15.97
CA ASP A 140 -4.82 7.11 16.42
C ASP A 140 -4.89 6.29 17.72
N ASN A 141 -3.88 6.45 18.59
CA ASN A 141 -3.77 5.77 19.89
C ASN A 141 -4.01 4.24 19.84
N PHE A 142 -3.71 3.61 18.69
CA PHE A 142 -3.96 2.19 18.44
C PHE A 142 -5.43 1.76 18.59
N GLU A 143 -6.39 2.65 18.31
CA GLU A 143 -7.84 2.34 18.34
C GLU A 143 -8.22 1.19 17.40
N LYS A 144 -7.50 1.03 16.28
CA LYS A 144 -7.72 -0.04 15.28
C LYS A 144 -6.53 -0.99 15.14
N ARG A 145 -5.85 -1.29 16.25
CA ARG A 145 -4.68 -2.19 16.31
C ARG A 145 -4.92 -3.56 15.66
N GLU A 146 -6.16 -4.00 15.54
CA GLU A 146 -6.54 -5.28 14.94
C GLU A 146 -6.25 -5.31 13.43
N THR A 147 -6.24 -4.14 12.77
CA THR A 147 -5.78 -3.98 11.39
C THR A 147 -4.31 -4.37 11.21
N ILE A 148 -3.49 -4.32 12.27
CA ILE A 148 -2.10 -4.78 12.25
C ILE A 148 -2.04 -6.29 11.99
N LEU A 149 -2.97 -7.07 12.57
CA LEU A 149 -3.05 -8.51 12.33
C LEU A 149 -3.46 -8.80 10.88
N ALA A 150 -4.43 -8.06 10.34
CA ALA A 150 -4.82 -8.19 8.94
C ALA A 150 -3.65 -7.87 7.99
N ALA A 151 -2.91 -6.80 8.26
CA ALA A 151 -1.71 -6.42 7.49
C ALA A 151 -0.59 -7.47 7.57
N LEU A 152 -0.36 -8.04 8.76
CA LEU A 152 0.60 -9.12 8.98
C LEU A 152 0.25 -10.35 8.16
N LEU A 153 -0.99 -10.83 8.25
CA LEU A 153 -1.46 -12.02 7.52
C LEU A 153 -1.43 -11.80 6.01
N ALA A 154 -1.89 -10.63 5.54
CA ALA A 154 -1.85 -10.26 4.14
C ALA A 154 -0.41 -10.24 3.60
N GLY A 155 0.52 -9.67 4.37
CA GLY A 155 1.93 -9.62 4.01
C GLY A 155 2.57 -11.00 3.94
N LEU A 156 2.27 -11.90 4.89
CA LEU A 156 2.77 -13.29 4.86
C LEU A 156 2.29 -14.06 3.63
N ILE A 157 1.01 -13.91 3.29
CA ILE A 157 0.43 -14.53 2.09
C ILE A 157 1.07 -13.93 0.83
N ALA A 158 1.26 -12.61 0.78
CA ALA A 158 1.90 -11.94 -0.35
C ALA A 158 3.37 -12.33 -0.52
N ASP A 159 4.14 -12.48 0.57
CA ASP A 159 5.49 -13.04 0.53
C ASP A 159 5.47 -14.50 0.00
N GLY A 160 4.42 -15.26 0.32
CA GLY A 160 4.13 -16.56 -0.29
C GLY A 160 3.92 -16.47 -1.81
N PHE A 161 3.14 -15.49 -2.28
CA PHE A 161 2.97 -15.24 -3.71
C PHE A 161 4.28 -14.91 -4.42
N VAL A 162 5.20 -14.15 -3.79
CA VAL A 162 6.53 -13.90 -4.38
C VAL A 162 7.29 -15.21 -4.57
N ARG A 163 7.30 -16.10 -3.58
CA ARG A 163 7.97 -17.40 -3.68
C ARG A 163 7.35 -18.29 -4.75
N TRP A 164 6.03 -18.29 -4.85
CA TRP A 164 5.28 -19.13 -5.77
C TRP A 164 5.33 -18.63 -7.22
N LEU A 165 4.99 -17.36 -7.44
CA LEU A 165 4.85 -16.77 -8.79
C LEU A 165 6.18 -16.31 -9.37
N ARG A 166 7.14 -15.94 -8.50
CA ARG A 166 8.40 -15.26 -8.85
C ARG A 166 8.15 -14.05 -9.77
N PRO A 167 7.41 -13.04 -9.30
CA PRO A 167 6.98 -11.91 -10.13
C PRO A 167 8.19 -11.05 -10.50
N THR A 168 8.57 -11.07 -11.76
CA THR A 168 9.65 -10.24 -12.33
C THR A 168 9.16 -9.54 -13.60
N PRO A 169 9.79 -8.44 -14.04
CA PRO A 169 9.45 -7.80 -15.32
C PRO A 169 9.54 -8.74 -16.52
N ASP A 170 10.45 -9.71 -16.48
CA ASP A 170 10.61 -10.76 -17.52
C ASP A 170 9.45 -11.76 -17.55
N ARG A 171 8.61 -11.78 -16.51
CA ARG A 171 7.43 -12.64 -16.35
C ARG A 171 6.18 -11.79 -16.12
N PRO A 172 5.74 -11.00 -17.11
CA PRO A 172 4.71 -9.99 -16.94
C PRO A 172 3.37 -10.57 -16.45
N THR A 173 3.01 -11.79 -16.87
CA THR A 173 1.80 -12.47 -16.37
C THR A 173 1.89 -12.79 -14.88
N ALA A 174 3.04 -13.27 -14.40
CA ALA A 174 3.25 -13.54 -12.97
C ALA A 174 3.24 -12.24 -12.14
N LEU A 175 3.84 -11.16 -12.68
CA LEU A 175 3.80 -9.84 -12.05
C LEU A 175 2.37 -9.28 -11.97
N ARG A 176 1.57 -9.39 -13.04
CA ARG A 176 0.16 -8.96 -13.07
C ARG A 176 -0.71 -9.77 -12.11
N LEU A 177 -0.52 -11.09 -12.05
CA LEU A 177 -1.21 -11.96 -11.09
C LEU A 177 -0.84 -11.58 -9.65
N PHE A 178 0.44 -11.35 -9.37
CA PHE A 178 0.88 -10.87 -8.07
C PHE A 178 0.24 -9.51 -7.72
N ALA A 179 0.21 -8.59 -8.68
CA ALA A 179 -0.36 -7.25 -8.53
C ALA A 179 -1.89 -7.26 -8.35
N PHE A 180 -2.58 -8.30 -8.82
CA PHE A 180 -4.00 -8.53 -8.57
C PHE A 180 -4.25 -9.22 -7.21
N LEU A 181 -3.54 -10.31 -6.94
CA LEU A 181 -3.79 -11.16 -5.78
C LEU A 181 -3.39 -10.50 -4.46
N THR A 182 -2.30 -9.72 -4.44
CA THR A 182 -1.82 -9.04 -3.22
C THR A 182 -2.86 -8.07 -2.64
N PRO A 183 -3.36 -7.08 -3.39
CA PRO A 183 -4.43 -6.21 -2.90
C PRO A 183 -5.74 -6.96 -2.67
N LEU A 184 -6.09 -7.95 -3.51
CA LEU A 184 -7.28 -8.79 -3.28
C LEU A 184 -7.26 -9.42 -1.89
N VAL A 185 -6.16 -10.06 -1.51
CA VAL A 185 -5.99 -10.68 -0.18
C VAL A 185 -5.98 -9.63 0.92
N PHE A 186 -5.23 -8.53 0.74
CA PHE A 186 -5.11 -7.48 1.76
C PHE A 186 -6.48 -6.89 2.11
N TRP A 187 -7.26 -6.47 1.11
CA TRP A 187 -8.57 -5.88 1.35
C TRP A 187 -9.61 -6.90 1.81
N THR A 188 -9.54 -8.15 1.34
CA THR A 188 -10.41 -9.22 1.85
C THR A 188 -10.18 -9.46 3.34
N LEU A 189 -8.92 -9.55 3.77
CA LEU A 189 -8.59 -9.75 5.19
C LEU A 189 -8.98 -8.54 6.04
N PHE A 190 -8.74 -7.33 5.53
CA PHE A 190 -9.18 -6.10 6.19
C PHE A 190 -10.70 -6.07 6.39
N PHE A 191 -11.49 -6.29 5.35
CA PHE A 191 -12.94 -6.26 5.49
C PHE A 191 -13.49 -7.47 6.26
N ALA A 192 -12.85 -8.63 6.19
CA ALA A 192 -13.24 -9.78 7.01
C ALA A 192 -13.05 -9.48 8.50
N GLU A 193 -11.94 -8.85 8.86
CA GLU A 193 -11.66 -8.40 10.23
C GLU A 193 -12.71 -7.36 10.68
N GLU A 194 -12.96 -6.34 9.85
CA GLU A 194 -13.97 -5.31 10.11
C GLU A 194 -15.38 -5.91 10.30
N GLN A 195 -15.76 -6.85 9.45
CA GLN A 195 -17.05 -7.54 9.50
C GLN A 195 -17.20 -8.36 10.78
N LEU A 196 -16.14 -9.02 11.25
CA LEU A 196 -16.17 -9.86 12.44
C LEU A 196 -16.28 -9.07 13.73
N ARG A 197 -15.66 -7.89 13.80
CA ARG A 197 -15.60 -7.11 15.05
C ARG A 197 -16.77 -6.18 15.23
N TRP A 198 -17.17 -5.54 14.14
CA TRP A 198 -18.07 -4.39 14.24
C TRP A 198 -19.06 -4.32 13.07
N GLY A 199 -18.89 -5.14 12.04
CA GLY A 199 -19.77 -5.20 10.88
C GLY A 199 -19.43 -4.13 9.86
N VAL A 200 -19.59 -4.45 8.57
CA VAL A 200 -19.34 -3.49 7.49
C VAL A 200 -20.63 -2.72 7.20
N GLY A 201 -20.58 -1.39 7.30
CA GLY A 201 -21.75 -0.51 7.06
C GLY A 201 -22.19 -0.40 5.58
N TRP A 202 -21.51 -1.09 4.68
CA TRP A 202 -21.78 -1.11 3.24
C TRP A 202 -22.46 -2.42 2.83
N SER A 203 -23.21 -2.39 1.72
CA SER A 203 -23.82 -3.63 1.21
C SER A 203 -22.73 -4.59 0.71
N PRO A 204 -22.93 -5.91 0.80
CA PRO A 204 -22.00 -6.93 0.29
C PRO A 204 -21.45 -6.64 -1.10
N GLU A 205 -22.30 -6.20 -2.01
CA GLU A 205 -21.96 -5.88 -3.40
C GLU A 205 -20.97 -4.70 -3.47
N PHE A 206 -21.12 -3.72 -2.58
CA PHE A 206 -20.31 -2.50 -2.60
C PHE A 206 -18.90 -2.74 -2.07
N TRP A 207 -18.72 -3.39 -0.91
CA TRP A 207 -17.37 -3.66 -0.41
C TRP A 207 -16.67 -4.78 -1.19
N ALA A 208 -17.39 -5.76 -1.73
CA ALA A 208 -16.82 -6.69 -2.72
C ALA A 208 -16.33 -5.94 -3.96
N GLY A 209 -17.13 -5.01 -4.50
CA GLY A 209 -16.74 -4.15 -5.61
C GLY A 209 -15.48 -3.32 -5.31
N ALA A 210 -15.37 -2.75 -4.10
CA ALA A 210 -14.18 -2.01 -3.67
C ALA A 210 -12.92 -2.90 -3.61
N ILE A 211 -13.04 -4.13 -3.10
CA ILE A 211 -11.95 -5.12 -3.10
C ILE A 211 -11.46 -5.39 -4.53
N PHE A 212 -12.37 -5.70 -5.45
CA PHE A 212 -12.02 -5.96 -6.85
C PHE A 212 -11.43 -4.73 -7.54
N LEU A 213 -11.97 -3.54 -7.29
CA LEU A 213 -11.46 -2.30 -7.87
C LEU A 213 -10.02 -2.03 -7.41
N ALA A 214 -9.73 -2.22 -6.12
CA ALA A 214 -8.36 -2.16 -5.62
C ALA A 214 -7.46 -3.21 -6.29
N ALA A 215 -7.94 -4.44 -6.47
CA ALA A 215 -7.19 -5.50 -7.15
C ALA A 215 -6.87 -5.17 -8.61
N PHE A 216 -7.84 -4.67 -9.38
CA PHE A 216 -7.62 -4.24 -10.75
C PHE A 216 -6.71 -3.00 -10.84
N SER A 217 -6.76 -2.09 -9.86
CA SER A 217 -5.84 -0.95 -9.82
C SER A 217 -4.37 -1.41 -9.72
N GLY A 218 -4.10 -2.51 -8.99
CA GLY A 218 -2.77 -3.13 -8.94
C GLY A 218 -2.32 -3.66 -10.29
N VAL A 219 -3.23 -4.28 -11.06
CA VAL A 219 -2.95 -4.69 -12.45
C VAL A 219 -2.61 -3.48 -13.31
N GLY A 220 -3.37 -2.38 -13.20
CA GLY A 220 -3.08 -1.12 -13.89
C GLY A 220 -1.67 -0.60 -13.58
N LEU A 221 -1.27 -0.56 -12.31
CA LEU A 221 0.08 -0.17 -11.89
C LEU A 221 1.15 -1.11 -12.47
N SER A 222 0.87 -2.41 -12.55
CA SER A 222 1.83 -3.39 -13.11
C SER A 222 2.11 -3.18 -14.59
N LEU A 223 1.16 -2.61 -15.36
CA LEU A 223 1.37 -2.26 -16.76
C LEU A 223 2.38 -1.12 -16.93
N LEU A 224 2.49 -0.22 -15.95
CA LEU A 224 3.51 0.84 -15.96
C LEU A 224 4.89 0.29 -15.61
N VAL A 225 4.96 -0.81 -14.86
CA VAL A 225 6.22 -1.45 -14.46
C VAL A 225 6.74 -2.42 -15.54
N ALA A 226 5.84 -3.16 -16.18
CA ALA A 226 6.14 -4.09 -17.26
C ALA A 226 5.17 -3.85 -18.45
N PRO A 227 5.44 -2.79 -19.25
CA PRO A 227 4.59 -2.45 -20.38
C PRO A 227 4.60 -3.56 -21.44
N PRO A 228 3.48 -3.78 -22.16
CA PRO A 228 3.46 -4.69 -23.30
C PRO A 228 4.41 -4.19 -24.39
N ALA A 229 5.00 -5.12 -25.15
CA ALA A 229 5.86 -4.77 -26.28
C ALA A 229 5.06 -3.99 -27.33
N VAL A 230 5.62 -2.89 -27.83
CA VAL A 230 5.07 -2.16 -28.97
C VAL A 230 5.35 -3.01 -30.22
N PRO A 231 4.33 -3.36 -31.03
CA PRO A 231 4.55 -4.09 -32.29
C PRO A 231 5.53 -3.32 -33.18
N ALA A 232 6.49 -4.02 -33.79
CA ALA A 232 7.34 -3.39 -34.80
C ALA A 232 6.46 -3.06 -36.02
N GLU A 233 6.48 -1.81 -36.47
CA GLU A 233 5.89 -1.45 -37.76
C GLU A 233 6.68 -2.15 -38.87
N VAL A 234 5.99 -2.90 -39.72
CA VAL A 234 6.58 -3.49 -40.91
C VAL A 234 6.86 -2.33 -41.87
N GLN A 235 8.13 -2.04 -42.12
CA GLN A 235 8.58 -1.13 -43.18
C GLN A 235 8.48 -1.79 -44.55
#